data_AF-A0A6J3GFP4-F1
#
_entry.id   AF-A0A6J3GFP4-F1
#
_cell.length_a   1.000
_cell.length_b   1.000
_cell.length_c   1.000
_cell.angle_alpha   90.00
_cell.angle_beta   90.00
_cell.angle_gamma   90.00
#
_symmetry.space_group_name_H-M   'P 1'
#
loop_
_entity.id
_entity.type
_entity.pdbx_description
1 polymer ?
#
loop_
_entity_poly.entity_id
_entity_poly.type
_entity_poly.pdbx_seq_one_letter_code
_entity_poly.pdbx_strand_id
1 'polypeptide(L)'
;MGWRIVDCPRSGCHSVLMTQTFCLFLQPLSTAGVLSSSSTASSRSRNKNRYRTKAVSSEVDENLFGDIKSPAQGQSDSPIVLLRDKHTLRKSLTAVALDRKPETIQLITRDMVRELIVPTEDPSGESLIISPEEFERIKWGSHVLTREELEARDQAFKKEKEAIMDAVVTRKKIMKQKEMVWNNNKKLSDLEEVAKERAQNLLQRANKLRMEQEEELKDMSKIILNAKCHAIRDAQILEKQQIQKELDTEEKRLDQMMEVERQKSIQRQEELDRKRREERIRGRRQIVEQMEKNQEERSLLAEQREQEKEQMLEYMEQLQEEDLKVTGQTDDATFHQQQQHQNPSGLWAFRVSLSYKRGAGAQGSVVCEACVLEEPTREAPPPPFLAWASSAEFILFLFPSPRAQREQIEKERLEEEKKATGRLQHANELRRQVRENQQKQVQNRIATFEEGRRLKEEAQKRREHIDDIKRKKLEELRATGLPEKYCIEAERKANILPATSVN
;
A
#
# COMPACT_ATOMS: atom_id res chain seq x y z
N MET A 1 35.70 -16.51 63.34
CA MET A 1 34.54 -15.58 63.22
C MET A 1 35.14 -14.24 62.79
N GLY A 2 34.62 -13.49 61.81
CA GLY A 2 33.22 -13.19 61.53
C GLY A 2 32.80 -12.02 62.44
N TRP A 3 32.31 -10.87 61.97
CA TRP A 3 31.45 -10.63 60.79
C TRP A 3 31.87 -9.40 59.94
N ARG A 4 31.17 -9.14 58.82
CA ARG A 4 31.38 -7.99 57.91
C ARG A 4 30.26 -6.94 58.06
N ILE A 5 30.60 -5.67 57.88
CA ILE A 5 29.72 -4.57 57.43
C ILE A 5 30.62 -3.68 56.55
N VAL A 6 30.61 -3.74 55.22
CA VAL A 6 29.57 -3.38 54.22
C VAL A 6 29.46 -1.87 54.02
N ASP A 7 30.06 -1.39 52.94
CA ASP A 7 30.01 -0.01 52.45
C ASP A 7 28.63 0.39 51.88
N CYS A 8 28.35 1.69 51.88
CA CYS A 8 27.22 2.29 51.17
C CYS A 8 27.64 3.69 50.64
N PRO A 9 27.40 4.05 49.37
CA PRO A 9 28.02 5.22 48.74
C PRO A 9 27.37 6.54 49.16
N ARG A 10 28.20 7.59 49.28
CA ARG A 10 27.77 8.94 49.65
C ARG A 10 27.30 9.73 48.41
N SER A 11 26.16 10.40 48.54
CA SER A 11 25.58 11.22 47.45
C SER A 11 26.43 12.45 47.12
N GLY A 12 26.68 12.66 45.83
CA GLY A 12 27.33 13.86 45.29
C GLY A 12 26.37 14.66 44.43
N CYS A 13 25.78 15.72 44.99
CA CYS A 13 24.96 16.66 44.23
C CYS A 13 25.87 17.69 43.55
N HIS A 14 25.86 17.75 42.21
CA HIS A 14 26.48 18.84 41.46
C HIS A 14 25.43 19.63 40.68
N SER A 15 25.36 20.92 40.96
CA SER A 15 24.58 21.89 40.21
C SER A 15 25.30 22.24 38.90
N VAL A 16 24.55 22.26 37.80
CA VAL A 16 24.96 22.91 36.54
C VAL A 16 23.83 23.86 36.15
N LEU A 17 24.16 25.15 36.10
CA LEU A 17 23.25 26.21 35.66
C LEU A 17 23.47 26.48 34.17
N MET A 18 22.36 26.75 33.46
CA MET A 18 22.26 27.47 32.17
C MET A 18 23.30 27.12 31.08
N THR A 19 22.89 26.67 29.90
CA THR A 19 22.03 27.47 29.01
C THR A 19 21.16 26.59 28.11
N GLN A 20 19.92 27.03 27.83
CA GLN A 20 19.01 26.35 26.90
C GLN A 20 18.41 27.38 25.94
N THR A 21 18.74 27.25 24.66
CA THR A 21 18.35 28.21 23.60
C THR A 21 16.90 27.99 23.17
N PHE A 22 16.20 29.09 22.87
CA PHE A 22 14.83 29.08 22.36
C PHE A 22 14.68 28.31 21.05
N CYS A 23 13.67 27.44 20.98
CA CYS A 23 12.94 27.12 19.75
C CYS A 23 11.44 27.12 20.09
N LEU A 24 10.64 27.86 19.32
CA LEU A 24 9.21 28.09 19.57
C LEU A 24 8.35 27.48 18.47
N PHE A 25 7.20 26.93 18.88
CA PHE A 25 5.97 26.75 18.06
C PHE A 25 6.06 25.69 16.93
N LEU A 26 5.01 24.92 16.61
CA LEU A 26 3.71 24.73 17.29
C LEU A 26 3.12 23.35 16.93
N GLN A 27 2.52 22.66 17.92
CA GLN A 27 1.57 21.56 17.72
C GLN A 27 0.41 21.72 18.72
N PRO A 28 -0.85 21.48 18.31
CA PRO A 28 -1.95 21.24 19.22
C PRO A 28 -2.54 19.83 19.07
N LEU A 29 -2.53 19.07 20.16
CA LEU A 29 -3.25 17.79 20.30
C LEU A 29 -3.79 17.69 21.73
N SER A 30 -5.11 17.89 21.91
CA SER A 30 -5.82 17.29 23.04
C SER A 30 -7.35 17.27 22.89
N THR A 31 -7.84 16.06 23.11
CA THR A 31 -9.19 15.57 23.34
C THR A 31 -9.99 16.27 24.46
N ALA A 32 -11.25 16.58 24.19
CA ALA A 32 -12.42 16.42 25.07
C ALA A 32 -13.69 16.78 24.26
N GLY A 33 -14.88 16.20 24.47
CA GLY A 33 -15.30 15.06 25.28
C GLY A 33 -16.77 14.72 24.93
N VAL A 34 -17.25 13.49 25.19
CA VAL A 34 -18.61 13.07 24.80
C VAL A 34 -19.58 13.15 25.97
N LEU A 35 -20.64 13.95 25.83
CA LEU A 35 -21.88 13.80 26.61
C LEU A 35 -23.10 14.15 25.74
N SER A 36 -24.14 13.33 25.84
CA SER A 36 -25.46 13.59 25.27
C SER A 36 -26.41 14.08 26.37
N SER A 37 -27.19 15.13 26.10
CA SER A 37 -28.40 15.47 26.87
C SER A 37 -29.39 16.21 25.98
N SER A 38 -30.66 16.22 26.36
CA SER A 38 -31.77 16.54 25.46
C SER A 38 -32.73 17.60 25.99
N SER A 39 -33.34 18.32 25.04
CA SER A 39 -34.65 19.00 25.08
C SER A 39 -34.87 20.31 25.86
N THR A 40 -35.63 21.17 25.19
CA THR A 40 -36.58 22.19 25.71
C THR A 40 -36.07 23.40 26.51
N ALA A 41 -35.89 24.51 25.78
CA ALA A 41 -36.46 25.81 26.18
C ALA A 41 -37.01 26.54 24.94
N SER A 42 -38.15 27.21 25.08
CA SER A 42 -38.94 27.77 24.00
C SER A 42 -38.66 29.26 23.74
N SER A 43 -38.73 29.69 22.47
CA SER A 43 -38.89 31.10 22.12
C SER A 43 -39.90 31.27 20.98
N ARG A 44 -40.97 32.04 21.24
CA ARG A 44 -42.07 32.27 20.28
C ARG A 44 -41.74 33.44 19.36
N SER A 45 -41.18 33.15 18.18
CA SER A 45 -41.09 34.14 17.09
C SER A 45 -42.31 34.02 16.18
N ARG A 46 -43.26 34.96 16.29
CA ARG A 46 -44.39 35.07 15.36
C ARG A 46 -43.87 35.65 14.04
N ASN A 47 -43.92 34.88 12.96
CA ASN A 47 -43.84 35.46 11.61
C ASN A 47 -44.90 34.85 10.70
N LYS A 48 -45.55 35.69 9.89
CA LYS A 48 -46.80 35.33 9.17
C LYS A 48 -46.53 34.33 8.05
N ASN A 49 -47.50 33.46 7.78
CA ASN A 49 -47.55 32.69 6.53
C ASN A 49 -47.47 33.64 5.33
N ARG A 50 -46.31 33.68 4.67
CA ARG A 50 -46.12 34.35 3.39
C ARG A 50 -45.77 33.27 2.37
N TYR A 51 -46.79 32.74 1.70
CA TYR A 51 -46.61 31.79 0.61
C TYR A 51 -45.63 32.37 -0.42
N ARG A 52 -44.58 31.61 -0.75
CA ARG A 52 -43.64 31.99 -1.80
C ARG A 52 -44.28 31.69 -3.15
N THR A 53 -44.95 32.69 -3.72
CA THR A 53 -45.45 32.68 -5.10
C THR A 53 -44.34 32.23 -6.06
N LYS A 54 -44.51 31.07 -6.68
CA LYS A 54 -43.64 30.55 -7.74
C LYS A 54 -44.39 30.76 -9.07
N ALA A 55 -43.96 31.79 -9.81
CA ALA A 55 -44.66 32.37 -10.96
C ALA A 55 -46.02 33.02 -10.62
N VAL A 56 -46.41 34.03 -11.42
CA VAL A 56 -47.68 34.77 -11.30
C VAL A 56 -48.66 34.35 -12.41
N SER A 57 -48.14 34.01 -13.58
CA SER A 57 -48.84 33.19 -14.58
C SER A 57 -48.47 31.71 -14.39
N SER A 58 -49.46 30.83 -14.42
CA SER A 58 -49.23 29.41 -14.65
C SER A 58 -49.29 29.15 -16.16
N GLU A 59 -48.14 29.24 -16.83
CA GLU A 59 -47.96 28.68 -18.17
C GLU A 59 -47.93 27.15 -18.04
N VAL A 60 -49.12 26.58 -17.91
CA VAL A 60 -49.36 25.15 -18.12
C VAL A 60 -49.29 24.93 -19.62
N ASP A 61 -48.33 24.11 -20.03
CA ASP A 61 -48.23 23.65 -21.41
C ASP A 61 -49.33 22.61 -21.66
N GLU A 62 -50.55 23.07 -21.99
CA GLU A 62 -51.70 22.20 -22.29
C GLU A 62 -51.40 21.24 -23.46
N ASN A 63 -50.46 21.59 -24.35
CA ASN A 63 -49.99 20.69 -25.41
C ASN A 63 -49.31 19.42 -24.87
N LEU A 64 -48.86 19.39 -23.61
CA LEU A 64 -48.28 18.22 -22.96
C LEU A 64 -49.27 17.05 -22.82
N PHE A 65 -50.58 17.32 -22.77
CA PHE A 65 -51.64 16.32 -22.80
C PHE A 65 -52.36 16.21 -24.15
N GLY A 66 -51.85 16.89 -25.18
CA GLY A 66 -52.22 16.71 -26.58
C GLY A 66 -53.57 17.34 -26.96
N ASP A 67 -53.53 18.56 -27.52
CA ASP A 67 -54.70 19.27 -28.03
C ASP A 67 -55.65 18.37 -28.82
N ILE A 68 -56.92 18.35 -28.40
CA ILE A 68 -58.01 17.93 -29.29
C ILE A 68 -58.26 19.06 -30.29
N LYS A 69 -57.36 19.20 -31.27
CA LYS A 69 -57.57 20.05 -32.45
C LYS A 69 -58.69 19.43 -33.27
N SER A 70 -59.89 19.98 -33.15
CA SER A 70 -61.05 19.65 -33.98
C SER A 70 -60.67 19.73 -35.46
N PRO A 71 -60.56 18.60 -36.20
CA PRO A 71 -60.19 18.65 -37.60
C PRO A 71 -61.38 19.16 -38.40
N ALA A 72 -61.19 20.23 -39.18
CA ALA A 72 -62.09 20.50 -40.29
C ALA A 72 -61.92 19.36 -41.32
N GLN A 73 -62.99 18.58 -41.51
CA GLN A 73 -63.15 17.56 -42.56
C GLN A 73 -61.98 16.55 -42.73
N GLY A 74 -62.01 15.48 -41.92
CA GLY A 74 -61.24 14.25 -42.14
C GLY A 74 -61.99 13.04 -41.57
N GLN A 75 -62.04 11.93 -42.30
CA GLN A 75 -62.80 10.73 -41.92
C GLN A 75 -62.02 9.86 -40.92
N SER A 76 -62.73 9.26 -39.95
CA SER A 76 -62.27 8.05 -39.24
C SER A 76 -63.46 7.25 -38.68
N ASP A 77 -63.45 5.93 -38.90
CA ASP A 77 -64.52 5.01 -38.49
C ASP A 77 -64.30 4.52 -37.05
N SER A 78 -65.23 4.85 -36.13
CA SER A 78 -65.49 4.02 -34.94
C SER A 78 -66.86 4.32 -34.31
N PRO A 79 -67.60 3.29 -33.84
CA PRO A 79 -68.99 3.44 -33.43
C PRO A 79 -69.14 3.94 -31.99
N ILE A 80 -68.98 5.25 -31.77
CA ILE A 80 -69.53 5.89 -30.57
C ILE A 80 -71.01 6.21 -30.84
N VAL A 81 -71.90 5.60 -30.06
CA VAL A 81 -73.36 5.79 -30.16
C VAL A 81 -73.74 7.15 -29.55
N LEU A 82 -73.47 8.22 -30.28
CA LEU A 82 -74.12 9.51 -30.06
C LEU A 82 -75.55 9.42 -30.60
N LEU A 83 -76.53 9.54 -29.71
CA LEU A 83 -77.95 9.63 -30.08
C LEU A 83 -78.15 10.90 -30.93
N ARG A 84 -78.19 10.75 -32.27
CA ARG A 84 -78.59 11.85 -33.15
C ARG A 84 -80.06 12.15 -32.90
N ASP A 85 -80.30 13.30 -32.27
CA ASP A 85 -81.64 13.75 -31.95
C ASP A 85 -82.49 13.91 -33.23
N LYS A 86 -83.75 13.49 -33.19
CA LYS A 86 -84.60 13.30 -34.38
C LYS A 86 -85.01 14.62 -35.05
N HIS A 87 -84.68 15.76 -34.44
CA HIS A 87 -85.10 17.08 -34.86
C HIS A 87 -84.17 17.76 -35.88
N THR A 88 -82.91 17.32 -36.00
CA THR A 88 -81.92 18.00 -36.87
C THR A 88 -82.18 17.78 -38.36
N LEU A 89 -82.65 16.59 -38.76
CA LEU A 89 -83.00 16.27 -40.16
C LEU A 89 -84.19 17.09 -40.69
N ARG A 90 -85.05 17.62 -39.80
CA ARG A 90 -86.21 18.44 -40.20
C ARG A 90 -85.82 19.87 -40.62
N LYS A 91 -84.59 20.32 -40.31
CA LYS A 91 -84.08 21.67 -40.67
C LYS A 91 -83.28 21.69 -41.98
N SER A 92 -82.66 20.58 -42.39
CA SER A 92 -81.96 20.52 -43.68
C SER A 92 -82.92 20.36 -44.87
N LEU A 93 -84.05 19.67 -44.68
CA LEU A 93 -85.06 19.45 -45.72
C LEU A 93 -86.05 20.60 -45.91
N THR A 94 -86.13 21.54 -44.96
CA THR A 94 -86.97 22.76 -45.09
C THR A 94 -86.24 23.95 -45.72
N ALA A 95 -84.93 23.84 -46.00
CA ALA A 95 -84.12 24.90 -46.60
C ALA A 95 -84.01 24.84 -48.15
N VAL A 96 -84.72 23.91 -48.80
CA VAL A 96 -84.67 23.68 -50.27
C VAL A 96 -86.06 23.85 -50.92
N ALA A 97 -87.12 23.99 -50.13
CA ALA A 97 -88.46 24.29 -50.62
C ALA A 97 -88.73 25.81 -50.55
N LEU A 98 -89.30 26.37 -51.63
CA LEU A 98 -89.74 27.76 -51.75
C LEU A 98 -88.64 28.85 -51.67
N ASP A 99 -87.69 28.83 -52.60
CA ASP A 99 -87.08 30.10 -53.09
C ASP A 99 -86.58 30.02 -54.56
N ARG A 100 -87.35 29.34 -55.42
CA ARG A 100 -87.17 29.39 -56.89
C ARG A 100 -88.16 30.39 -57.48
N LYS A 101 -87.64 31.50 -57.99
CA LYS A 101 -88.41 32.43 -58.84
C LYS A 101 -88.70 31.73 -60.18
N PRO A 102 -89.91 31.81 -60.74
CA PRO A 102 -90.21 31.19 -62.03
C PRO A 102 -89.44 31.89 -63.15
N GLU A 103 -89.12 31.16 -64.22
CA GLU A 103 -88.46 31.74 -65.38
C GLU A 103 -89.45 32.59 -66.19
N THR A 104 -89.13 33.87 -66.32
CA THR A 104 -89.94 34.88 -67.01
C THR A 104 -89.31 35.20 -68.36
N ILE A 105 -89.99 34.84 -69.45
CA ILE A 105 -89.50 35.17 -70.80
C ILE A 105 -90.04 36.55 -71.19
N GLN A 106 -89.13 37.49 -71.47
CA GLN A 106 -89.47 38.83 -71.95
C GLN A 106 -89.72 38.79 -73.46
N LEU A 107 -90.98 39.00 -73.86
CA LEU A 107 -91.39 38.94 -75.26
C LEU A 107 -91.49 40.36 -75.84
N ILE A 108 -90.51 40.72 -76.68
CA ILE A 108 -90.36 42.07 -77.23
C ILE A 108 -91.03 42.16 -78.61
N THR A 109 -92.08 42.98 -78.70
CA THR A 109 -92.56 43.56 -79.96
C THR A 109 -92.62 45.08 -79.81
N ARG A 110 -92.55 45.82 -80.92
CA ARG A 110 -91.85 47.13 -80.96
C ARG A 110 -92.23 48.17 -79.91
N ASP A 111 -93.47 48.18 -79.41
CA ASP A 111 -93.97 49.25 -78.52
C ASP A 111 -94.53 48.75 -77.17
N MET A 112 -94.44 47.44 -76.84
CA MET A 112 -94.70 46.93 -75.48
C MET A 112 -93.84 45.71 -75.14
N VAL A 113 -93.19 45.73 -73.99
CA VAL A 113 -92.64 44.52 -73.34
C VAL A 113 -93.72 43.90 -72.45
N ARG A 114 -93.87 42.58 -72.49
CA ARG A 114 -94.69 41.82 -71.54
C ARG A 114 -93.87 40.71 -70.92
N GLU A 115 -94.03 40.54 -69.62
CA GLU A 115 -93.44 39.44 -68.85
C GLU A 115 -94.40 38.25 -68.85
N LEU A 116 -93.95 37.13 -69.41
CA LEU A 116 -94.69 35.87 -69.44
C LEU A 116 -93.99 34.85 -68.52
N ILE A 117 -94.70 34.45 -67.47
CA ILE A 117 -94.29 33.39 -66.55
C ILE A 117 -94.52 32.05 -67.25
N VAL A 118 -93.47 31.24 -67.38
CA VAL A 118 -93.57 29.87 -67.91
C VAL A 118 -93.96 28.91 -66.79
N PRO A 119 -95.06 28.13 -66.91
CA PRO A 119 -95.39 27.09 -65.94
C PRO A 119 -94.37 25.95 -65.97
N THR A 120 -93.52 25.85 -64.95
CA THR A 120 -92.44 24.84 -64.84
C THR A 120 -92.88 23.61 -64.03
N GLU A 121 -94.02 23.03 -64.38
CA GLU A 121 -94.60 21.85 -63.73
C GLU A 121 -94.80 20.72 -64.76
N ASP A 122 -94.06 19.61 -64.63
CA ASP A 122 -94.20 18.46 -65.51
C ASP A 122 -95.53 17.73 -65.23
N PRO A 123 -96.34 17.40 -66.25
CA PRO A 123 -97.74 16.97 -66.10
C PRO A 123 -97.93 15.53 -65.58
N SER A 124 -96.93 14.96 -64.89
CA SER A 124 -96.87 13.55 -64.50
C SER A 124 -96.45 13.27 -63.04
N GLY A 125 -95.85 14.23 -62.32
CA GLY A 125 -95.61 14.19 -60.86
C GLY A 125 -94.72 13.07 -60.25
N GLU A 126 -94.35 12.03 -60.99
CA GLU A 126 -93.75 10.79 -60.43
C GLU A 126 -92.21 10.63 -60.62
N SER A 127 -91.50 11.69 -61.04
CA SER A 127 -90.03 11.65 -61.27
C SER A 127 -89.21 12.04 -60.02
N LEU A 128 -88.72 11.04 -59.28
CA LEU A 128 -87.86 11.26 -58.11
C LEU A 128 -86.41 11.60 -58.49
N ILE A 129 -86.05 12.88 -58.51
CA ILE A 129 -84.70 13.37 -58.83
C ILE A 129 -83.75 13.20 -57.63
N ILE A 130 -82.82 12.24 -57.72
CA ILE A 130 -81.82 11.91 -56.69
C ILE A 130 -80.45 12.45 -57.10
N SER A 131 -79.67 13.01 -56.16
CA SER A 131 -78.30 13.48 -56.45
C SER A 131 -77.29 12.32 -56.50
N PRO A 132 -76.17 12.42 -57.24
CA PRO A 132 -75.21 11.31 -57.37
C PRO A 132 -74.65 10.81 -56.04
N GLU A 133 -74.41 11.71 -55.08
CA GLU A 133 -73.97 11.33 -53.74
C GLU A 133 -75.05 10.59 -52.95
N GLU A 134 -76.31 11.01 -53.08
CA GLU A 134 -77.46 10.36 -52.43
C GLU A 134 -77.71 8.97 -53.04
N PHE A 135 -77.58 8.86 -54.38
CA PHE A 135 -77.64 7.59 -55.10
C PHE A 135 -76.54 6.64 -54.64
N GLU A 136 -75.29 7.08 -54.57
CA GLU A 136 -74.20 6.26 -54.03
C GLU A 136 -74.42 5.93 -52.55
N ARG A 137 -74.85 6.89 -51.69
CA ARG A 137 -75.21 6.60 -50.28
C ARG A 137 -76.26 5.51 -50.16
N ILE A 138 -77.33 5.57 -50.96
CA ILE A 138 -78.41 4.56 -50.98
C ILE A 138 -77.87 3.22 -51.51
N LYS A 139 -77.08 3.22 -52.58
CA LYS A 139 -76.46 2.04 -53.18
C LYS A 139 -75.53 1.32 -52.19
N TRP A 140 -74.58 2.03 -51.56
CA TRP A 140 -73.70 1.47 -50.53
C TRP A 140 -74.47 1.07 -49.25
N GLY A 141 -75.52 1.80 -48.88
CA GLY A 141 -76.40 1.43 -47.76
C GLY A 141 -77.32 0.23 -48.03
N SER A 142 -77.64 -0.04 -49.30
CA SER A 142 -78.41 -1.20 -49.76
C SER A 142 -77.55 -2.46 -49.97
N HIS A 143 -76.23 -2.32 -50.02
CA HIS A 143 -75.30 -3.43 -50.18
C HIS A 143 -75.20 -4.25 -48.90
N VAL A 144 -76.06 -5.27 -48.78
CA VAL A 144 -76.00 -6.26 -47.69
C VAL A 144 -74.69 -7.04 -47.81
N LEU A 145 -73.71 -6.65 -46.98
CA LEU A 145 -72.42 -7.33 -46.89
C LEU A 145 -72.63 -8.82 -46.61
N THR A 146 -71.94 -9.66 -47.38
CA THR A 146 -71.89 -11.09 -47.12
C THR A 146 -71.17 -11.37 -45.80
N ARG A 147 -71.43 -12.55 -45.24
CA ARG A 147 -70.80 -12.97 -43.98
C ARG A 147 -69.27 -12.96 -44.05
N GLU A 148 -68.70 -13.35 -45.19
CA GLU A 148 -67.25 -13.40 -45.40
C GLU A 148 -66.62 -12.01 -45.48
N GLU A 149 -67.30 -11.04 -46.12
CA GLU A 149 -66.86 -9.63 -46.12
C GLU A 149 -66.93 -9.00 -44.73
N LEU A 150 -67.97 -9.32 -43.95
CA LEU A 150 -68.08 -8.88 -42.56
C LEU A 150 -66.93 -9.45 -41.72
N GLU A 151 -66.69 -10.76 -41.77
CA GLU A 151 -65.59 -11.42 -41.06
C GLU A 151 -64.21 -10.92 -41.53
N ALA A 152 -64.04 -10.58 -42.81
CA ALA A 152 -62.82 -9.97 -43.35
C ALA A 152 -62.60 -8.53 -42.84
N ARG A 153 -63.65 -7.70 -42.78
CA ARG A 153 -63.56 -6.35 -42.19
C ARG A 153 -63.25 -6.40 -40.70
N ASP A 154 -63.85 -7.35 -39.99
CA ASP A 154 -63.60 -7.61 -38.56
C ASP A 154 -62.14 -8.07 -38.32
N GLN A 155 -61.60 -8.92 -39.20
CA GLN A 155 -60.19 -9.32 -39.17
C GLN A 155 -59.23 -8.18 -39.52
N ALA A 156 -59.58 -7.32 -40.48
CA ALA A 156 -58.77 -6.15 -40.82
C ALA A 156 -58.67 -5.18 -39.63
N PHE A 157 -59.80 -4.85 -39.00
CA PHE A 157 -59.85 -3.99 -37.82
C PHE A 157 -59.10 -4.60 -36.62
N LYS A 158 -59.17 -5.93 -36.43
CA LYS A 158 -58.38 -6.64 -35.40
C LYS A 158 -56.87 -6.55 -35.67
N LYS A 159 -56.43 -6.77 -36.91
CA LYS A 159 -55.02 -6.64 -37.33
C LYS A 159 -54.50 -5.21 -37.22
N GLU A 160 -55.32 -4.22 -37.56
CA GLU A 160 -54.99 -2.80 -37.40
C GLU A 160 -54.81 -2.44 -35.92
N LYS A 161 -55.76 -2.85 -35.06
CA LYS A 161 -55.67 -2.67 -33.61
C LYS A 161 -54.45 -3.37 -33.01
N GLU A 162 -54.13 -4.58 -33.46
CA GLU A 162 -52.95 -5.34 -33.06
C GLU A 162 -51.65 -4.62 -33.46
N ALA A 163 -51.54 -4.16 -34.71
CA ALA A 163 -50.41 -3.37 -35.18
C ALA A 163 -50.24 -2.04 -34.41
N ILE A 164 -51.34 -1.37 -34.03
CA ILE A 164 -51.31 -0.18 -33.17
C ILE A 164 -50.80 -0.53 -31.76
N MET A 165 -51.25 -1.64 -31.16
CA MET A 165 -50.74 -2.09 -29.86
C MET A 165 -49.26 -2.44 -29.94
N ASP A 166 -48.80 -3.13 -30.98
CA ASP A 166 -47.38 -3.46 -31.18
C ASP A 166 -46.51 -2.22 -31.44
N ALA A 167 -47.02 -1.23 -32.17
CA ALA A 167 -46.35 0.07 -32.30
C ALA A 167 -46.21 0.79 -30.95
N VAL A 168 -47.20 0.69 -30.06
CA VAL A 168 -47.13 1.23 -28.68
C VAL A 168 -46.17 0.40 -27.81
N VAL A 169 -46.20 -0.93 -27.89
CA VAL A 169 -45.32 -1.82 -27.11
C VAL A 169 -43.85 -1.68 -27.53
N THR A 170 -43.57 -1.60 -28.84
CA THR A 170 -42.21 -1.34 -29.36
C THR A 170 -41.73 0.06 -28.97
N ARG A 171 -42.56 1.11 -29.10
CA ARG A 171 -42.23 2.46 -28.60
C ARG A 171 -41.94 2.45 -27.10
N LYS A 172 -42.73 1.73 -26.29
CA LYS A 172 -42.51 1.57 -24.84
C LYS A 172 -41.24 0.79 -24.50
N LYS A 173 -40.88 -0.23 -25.29
CA LYS A 173 -39.62 -0.99 -25.19
C LYS A 173 -38.41 -0.12 -25.52
N ILE A 174 -38.48 0.67 -26.59
CA ILE A 174 -37.44 1.63 -26.99
C ILE A 174 -37.27 2.71 -25.92
N MET A 175 -38.35 3.25 -25.34
CA MET A 175 -38.25 4.22 -24.25
C MET A 175 -37.59 3.61 -23.01
N LYS A 176 -38.00 2.40 -22.57
CA LYS A 176 -37.33 1.70 -21.46
C LYS A 176 -35.85 1.43 -21.72
N GLN A 177 -35.47 1.09 -22.95
CA GLN A 177 -34.06 0.91 -23.33
C GLN A 177 -33.29 2.23 -23.26
N LYS A 178 -33.86 3.34 -23.76
CA LYS A 178 -33.26 4.68 -23.64
C LYS A 178 -33.15 5.14 -22.18
N GLU A 179 -34.15 4.84 -21.35
CA GLU A 179 -34.17 5.13 -19.91
C GLU A 179 -33.09 4.34 -19.15
N MET A 180 -32.95 3.04 -19.40
CA MET A 180 -31.86 2.23 -18.82
C MET A 180 -30.49 2.72 -19.27
N VAL A 181 -30.31 3.05 -20.56
CA VAL A 181 -29.05 3.62 -21.08
C VAL A 181 -28.77 4.99 -20.47
N TRP A 182 -29.77 5.86 -20.33
CA TRP A 182 -29.63 7.16 -19.68
C TRP A 182 -29.25 7.03 -18.20
N ASN A 183 -29.89 6.12 -17.45
CA ASN A 183 -29.60 5.90 -16.05
C ASN A 183 -28.22 5.26 -15.83
N ASN A 184 -27.77 4.38 -16.72
CA ASN A 184 -26.42 3.79 -16.69
C ASN A 184 -25.33 4.82 -17.08
N ASN A 185 -25.64 5.72 -18.02
CA ASN A 185 -24.74 6.78 -18.47
C ASN A 185 -24.84 8.07 -17.62
N LYS A 186 -25.69 8.07 -16.59
CA LYS A 186 -25.85 9.19 -15.66
C LYS A 186 -24.56 9.34 -14.86
N LYS A 187 -23.85 10.45 -15.10
CA LYS A 187 -22.69 10.82 -14.28
C LYS A 187 -23.11 10.94 -12.82
N LEU A 188 -22.19 10.57 -11.94
CA LEU A 188 -22.36 10.72 -10.50
C LEU A 188 -22.37 12.21 -10.14
N SER A 189 -23.04 12.54 -9.05
CA SER A 189 -22.91 13.88 -8.46
C SER A 189 -21.51 14.04 -7.87
N ASP A 190 -20.95 15.26 -7.92
CA ASP A 190 -19.65 15.62 -7.35
C ASP A 190 -19.49 15.12 -5.89
N LEU A 191 -20.58 15.12 -5.12
CA LEU A 191 -20.63 14.59 -3.74
C LEU A 191 -20.50 13.06 -3.69
N GLU A 192 -21.07 12.34 -4.65
CA GLU A 192 -20.96 10.89 -4.79
C GLU A 192 -19.58 10.48 -5.33
N GLU A 193 -18.97 11.29 -6.20
CA GLU A 193 -17.59 11.10 -6.67
C GLU A 193 -16.59 11.29 -5.52
N VAL A 194 -16.69 12.38 -4.75
CA VAL A 194 -15.87 12.60 -3.55
C VAL A 194 -16.11 11.52 -2.48
N ALA A 195 -17.35 11.03 -2.33
CA ALA A 195 -17.64 9.91 -1.42
C ALA A 195 -16.99 8.59 -1.90
N LYS A 196 -17.03 8.30 -3.20
CA LYS A 196 -16.35 7.16 -3.81
C LYS A 196 -14.84 7.26 -3.68
N GLU A 197 -14.25 8.43 -3.93
CA GLU A 197 -12.81 8.64 -3.82
C GLU A 197 -12.34 8.44 -2.37
N ARG A 198 -13.08 8.94 -1.37
CA ARG A 198 -12.81 8.69 0.06
C ARG A 198 -12.91 7.20 0.41
N ALA A 199 -13.92 6.50 -0.10
CA ALA A 199 -14.07 5.06 0.12
C ALA A 199 -12.94 4.25 -0.55
N GLN A 200 -12.52 4.63 -1.77
CA GLN A 200 -11.39 4.03 -2.47
C GLN A 200 -10.06 4.28 -1.73
N ASN A 201 -9.79 5.51 -1.30
CA ASN A 201 -8.61 5.85 -0.49
C ASN A 201 -8.58 5.05 0.84
N LEU A 202 -9.74 4.86 1.50
CA LEU A 202 -9.83 4.03 2.71
C LEU A 202 -9.52 2.56 2.41
N LEU A 203 -10.08 2.00 1.34
CA LEU A 203 -9.82 0.62 0.90
C LEU A 203 -8.37 0.40 0.45
N GLN A 204 -7.79 1.34 -0.29
CA GLN A 204 -6.39 1.32 -0.69
C GLN A 204 -5.46 1.39 0.53
N ARG A 205 -5.75 2.25 1.51
CA ARG A 205 -5.00 2.33 2.78
C ARG A 205 -5.11 1.03 3.58
N ALA A 206 -6.31 0.46 3.69
CA ALA A 206 -6.53 -0.82 4.38
C ALA A 206 -5.78 -1.97 3.68
N ASN A 207 -5.81 -2.03 2.35
CA ASN A 207 -5.08 -3.02 1.57
C ASN A 207 -3.56 -2.84 1.70
N LYS A 208 -3.05 -1.59 1.61
CA LYS A 208 -1.63 -1.28 1.83
C LYS A 208 -1.15 -1.75 3.21
N LEU A 209 -1.91 -1.44 4.27
CA LEU A 209 -1.60 -1.90 5.62
C LEU A 209 -1.63 -3.44 5.75
N ARG A 210 -2.51 -4.13 5.00
CA ARG A 210 -2.51 -5.60 4.95
C ARG A 210 -1.26 -6.16 4.27
N MET A 211 -0.86 -5.62 3.11
CA MET A 211 0.38 -6.02 2.44
C MET A 211 1.62 -5.72 3.32
N GLU A 212 1.64 -4.58 4.01
CA GLU A 212 2.72 -4.23 4.95
C GLU A 212 2.80 -5.16 6.18
N GLN A 213 1.76 -5.97 6.45
CA GLN A 213 1.77 -7.00 7.48
C GLN A 213 2.20 -8.39 7.00
N GLU A 214 2.46 -8.59 5.71
CA GLU A 214 2.96 -9.87 5.20
C GLU A 214 4.45 -10.04 5.57
N GLU A 215 4.82 -11.21 6.08
CA GLU A 215 6.17 -11.50 6.62
C GLU A 215 7.29 -11.19 5.60
N GLU A 216 7.10 -11.60 4.34
CA GLU A 216 8.05 -11.33 3.26
C GLU A 216 8.26 -9.83 2.98
N LEU A 217 7.21 -9.01 3.19
CA LEU A 217 7.26 -7.56 2.99
C LEU A 217 7.76 -6.81 4.25
N LYS A 218 7.63 -7.40 5.44
CA LYS A 218 8.34 -6.98 6.67
C LYS A 218 9.85 -7.24 6.55
N ASP A 219 10.26 -8.44 6.16
CA ASP A 219 11.68 -8.78 6.01
C ASP A 219 12.36 -7.99 4.88
N MET A 220 11.68 -7.75 3.75
CA MET A 220 12.16 -6.80 2.74
C MET A 220 12.38 -5.39 3.33
N SER A 221 11.47 -4.91 4.17
CA SER A 221 11.59 -3.59 4.82
C SER A 221 12.75 -3.54 5.82
N LYS A 222 13.03 -4.65 6.52
CA LYS A 222 14.18 -4.84 7.41
C LYS A 222 15.51 -4.92 6.65
N ILE A 223 15.54 -5.54 5.46
CA ILE A 223 16.71 -5.51 4.56
C ILE A 223 16.99 -4.07 4.09
N ILE A 224 15.96 -3.36 3.63
CA ILE A 224 16.02 -1.96 3.20
C ILE A 224 16.54 -1.04 4.32
N LEU A 225 16.06 -1.23 5.56
CA LEU A 225 16.53 -0.47 6.71
C LEU A 225 18.01 -0.74 6.99
N ASN A 226 18.45 -2.00 6.95
CA ASN A 226 19.86 -2.33 7.13
C ASN A 226 20.74 -1.72 6.04
N ALA A 227 20.33 -1.78 4.76
CA ALA A 227 21.07 -1.16 3.66
C ALA A 227 21.26 0.35 3.86
N LYS A 228 20.22 1.06 4.31
CA LYS A 228 20.30 2.48 4.69
C LYS A 228 21.25 2.72 5.86
N CYS A 229 21.17 1.91 6.92
CA CYS A 229 22.07 2.00 8.08
C CYS A 229 23.55 1.74 7.71
N HIS A 230 23.84 0.82 6.79
CA HIS A 230 25.20 0.56 6.30
C HIS A 230 25.74 1.73 5.48
N ALA A 231 24.95 2.29 4.56
CA ALA A 231 25.38 3.45 3.76
C ALA A 231 25.69 4.68 4.64
N ILE A 232 24.84 4.96 5.64
CA ILE A 232 25.05 6.07 6.59
C ILE A 232 26.31 5.82 7.44
N ARG A 233 26.51 4.60 7.95
CA ARG A 233 27.69 4.24 8.75
C ARG A 233 28.99 4.39 7.96
N ASP A 234 29.05 3.86 6.75
CA ASP A 234 30.26 3.94 5.92
C ASP A 234 30.58 5.40 5.54
N ALA A 235 29.57 6.26 5.34
CA ALA A 235 29.76 7.70 5.17
C ALA A 235 30.31 8.38 6.44
N GLN A 236 29.74 8.10 7.62
CA GLN A 236 30.22 8.63 8.91
C GLN A 236 31.65 8.18 9.24
N ILE A 237 32.06 6.98 8.82
CA ILE A 237 33.43 6.49 8.97
C ILE A 237 34.39 7.31 8.10
N LEU A 238 34.01 7.63 6.85
CA LEU A 238 34.82 8.47 5.96
C LEU A 238 34.90 9.92 6.47
N GLU A 239 33.80 10.48 6.94
CA GLU A 239 33.74 11.81 7.59
C GLU A 239 34.69 11.88 8.80
N LYS A 240 34.61 10.91 9.72
CA LYS A 240 35.52 10.83 10.87
C LYS A 240 36.99 10.68 10.45
N GLN A 241 37.28 9.89 9.42
CA GLN A 241 38.65 9.74 8.89
C GLN A 241 39.17 11.03 8.25
N GLN A 242 38.30 11.85 7.66
CA GLN A 242 38.69 13.15 7.10
C GLN A 242 38.98 14.17 8.21
N ILE A 243 38.08 14.29 9.18
CA ILE A 243 38.26 15.16 10.37
C ILE A 243 39.55 14.81 11.12
N GLN A 244 39.86 13.52 11.29
CA GLN A 244 41.11 13.09 11.93
C GLN A 244 42.33 13.56 11.15
N LYS A 245 42.37 13.42 9.82
CA LYS A 245 43.50 13.87 9.00
C LYS A 245 43.71 15.38 9.08
N GLU A 246 42.62 16.16 9.08
CA GLU A 246 42.68 17.62 9.16
C GLU A 246 43.22 18.06 10.53
N LEU A 247 42.74 17.43 11.62
CA LEU A 247 43.25 17.63 12.97
C LEU A 247 44.74 17.23 13.09
N ASP A 248 45.10 16.05 12.58
CA ASP A 248 46.48 15.56 12.51
C ASP A 248 47.41 16.52 11.73
N THR A 249 46.89 17.30 10.78
CA THR A 249 47.70 18.29 10.03
C THR A 249 47.86 19.61 10.77
N GLU A 250 46.82 20.12 11.46
CA GLU A 250 46.95 21.36 12.24
C GLU A 250 47.76 21.14 13.52
N GLU A 251 47.65 19.97 14.17
CA GLU A 251 48.51 19.58 15.30
C GLU A 251 50.00 19.64 14.90
N LYS A 252 50.37 19.03 13.77
CA LYS A 252 51.74 19.11 13.22
C LYS A 252 52.16 20.54 12.88
N ARG A 253 51.22 21.40 12.47
CA ARG A 253 51.50 22.81 12.15
C ARG A 253 51.75 23.65 13.41
N LEU A 254 51.04 23.35 14.50
CA LEU A 254 51.23 23.95 15.82
C LEU A 254 52.54 23.47 16.46
N ASP A 255 52.85 22.18 16.40
CA ASP A 255 54.12 21.62 16.89
C ASP A 255 55.33 22.27 16.20
N GLN A 256 55.28 22.42 14.87
CA GLN A 256 56.32 23.14 14.11
C GLN A 256 56.45 24.61 14.56
N MET A 257 55.34 25.28 14.88
CA MET A 257 55.36 26.66 15.37
C MET A 257 55.99 26.75 16.78
N MET A 258 55.62 25.85 17.69
CA MET A 258 56.17 25.77 19.04
C MET A 258 57.65 25.40 19.04
N GLU A 259 58.08 24.45 18.21
CA GLU A 259 59.50 24.09 18.07
C GLU A 259 60.33 25.24 17.51
N VAL A 260 59.80 26.00 16.53
CA VAL A 260 60.45 27.21 16.02
C VAL A 260 60.53 28.31 17.10
N GLU A 261 59.53 28.46 17.97
CA GLU A 261 59.61 29.39 19.11
C GLU A 261 60.63 28.93 20.16
N ARG A 262 60.69 27.62 20.46
CA ARG A 262 61.69 27.01 21.36
C ARG A 262 63.12 27.18 20.83
N GLN A 263 63.33 27.00 19.52
CA GLN A 263 64.63 27.28 18.89
C GLN A 263 64.98 28.77 18.98
N LYS A 264 64.03 29.68 18.74
CA LYS A 264 64.23 31.13 18.89
C LYS A 264 64.51 31.57 20.33
N SER A 265 64.03 30.86 21.35
CA SER A 265 64.38 31.17 22.75
C SER A 265 65.79 30.68 23.11
N ILE A 266 66.17 29.48 22.67
CA ILE A 266 67.53 28.94 22.82
C ILE A 266 68.55 29.83 22.10
N GLN A 267 68.32 30.20 20.84
CA GLN A 267 69.20 31.10 20.08
C GLN A 267 69.44 32.43 20.82
N ARG A 268 68.38 33.09 21.32
CA ARG A 268 68.50 34.32 22.12
C ARG A 268 69.35 34.12 23.38
N GLN A 269 69.20 32.99 24.06
CA GLN A 269 70.00 32.67 25.25
C GLN A 269 71.48 32.42 24.89
N GLU A 270 71.75 31.67 23.81
CA GLU A 270 73.09 31.43 23.29
C GLU A 270 73.78 32.73 22.84
N GLU A 271 73.05 33.69 22.26
CA GLU A 271 73.57 35.01 21.91
C GLU A 271 73.97 35.84 23.13
N LEU A 272 73.16 35.83 24.18
CA LEU A 272 73.51 36.46 25.46
C LEU A 272 74.73 35.79 26.07
N ASP A 273 74.79 34.46 26.04
CA ASP A 273 75.93 33.71 26.58
C ASP A 273 77.19 33.82 25.71
N ARG A 274 77.06 34.10 24.43
CA ARG A 274 78.16 34.52 23.54
C ARG A 274 78.69 35.90 23.95
N LYS A 275 77.83 36.91 24.11
CA LYS A 275 78.22 38.25 24.58
C LYS A 275 78.92 38.19 25.95
N ARG A 276 78.33 37.47 26.92
CA ARG A 276 78.93 37.21 28.24
C ARG A 276 80.22 36.38 28.20
N ARG A 277 80.52 35.65 27.12
CA ARG A 277 81.82 34.99 26.90
C ARG A 277 82.84 35.95 26.31
N GLU A 278 82.46 36.74 25.30
CA GLU A 278 83.32 37.76 24.69
C GLU A 278 83.77 38.82 25.70
N GLU A 279 82.89 39.30 26.57
CA GLU A 279 83.23 40.27 27.63
C GLU A 279 84.28 39.70 28.59
N ARG A 280 84.12 38.44 29.04
CA ARG A 280 85.12 37.74 29.86
C ARG A 280 86.44 37.51 29.12
N ILE A 281 86.41 37.27 27.82
CA ILE A 281 87.62 37.15 26.99
C ILE A 281 88.33 38.50 26.84
N ARG A 282 87.58 39.60 26.65
CA ARG A 282 88.14 40.97 26.60
C ARG A 282 88.79 41.35 27.93
N GLY A 283 88.10 41.15 29.05
CA GLY A 283 88.65 41.40 30.39
C GLY A 283 89.89 40.54 30.69
N ARG A 284 89.87 39.25 30.33
CA ARG A 284 91.07 38.39 30.45
C ARG A 284 92.24 38.94 29.62
N ARG A 285 92.01 39.36 28.38
CA ARG A 285 93.07 39.92 27.51
C ARG A 285 93.71 41.16 28.13
N GLN A 286 92.90 42.09 28.64
CA GLN A 286 93.40 43.30 29.32
C GLN A 286 94.25 42.97 30.55
N ILE A 287 93.86 41.98 31.36
CA ILE A 287 94.65 41.54 32.53
C ILE A 287 95.97 40.88 32.09
N VAL A 288 95.97 40.09 31.01
CA VAL A 288 97.20 39.50 30.45
C VAL A 288 98.14 40.59 29.93
N GLU A 289 97.63 41.56 29.17
CA GLU A 289 98.40 42.70 28.65
C GLU A 289 98.98 43.57 29.79
N GLN A 290 98.27 43.69 30.92
CA GLN A 290 98.79 44.34 32.13
C GLN A 290 99.88 43.51 32.82
N MET A 291 99.73 42.19 32.91
CA MET A 291 100.79 41.32 33.46
C MET A 291 102.06 41.36 32.61
N GLU A 292 101.91 41.36 31.28
CA GLU A 292 103.00 41.44 30.31
C GLU A 292 103.80 42.73 30.49
N LYS A 293 103.14 43.90 30.45
CA LYS A 293 103.81 45.20 30.67
C LYS A 293 104.44 45.35 32.06
N ASN A 294 103.76 44.86 33.10
CA ASN A 294 104.32 44.85 34.46
C ASN A 294 105.52 43.89 34.59
N GLN A 295 105.63 42.86 33.73
CA GLN A 295 106.77 41.95 33.68
C GLN A 295 107.92 42.55 32.85
N GLU A 296 107.63 43.23 31.74
CA GLU A 296 108.59 44.04 30.98
C GLU A 296 109.23 45.12 31.87
N GLU A 297 108.43 45.93 32.56
CA GLU A 297 108.90 46.96 33.50
C GLU A 297 109.78 46.35 34.60
N ARG A 298 109.39 45.19 35.16
CA ARG A 298 110.19 44.47 36.16
C ARG A 298 111.51 43.92 35.59
N SER A 299 111.55 43.52 34.32
CA SER A 299 112.81 43.09 33.68
C SER A 299 113.75 44.27 33.44
N LEU A 300 113.24 45.41 32.96
CA LEU A 300 114.03 46.63 32.79
C LEU A 300 114.57 47.15 34.15
N LEU A 301 113.74 47.12 35.20
CA LEU A 301 114.15 47.44 36.57
C LEU A 301 115.01 46.34 37.22
N ALA A 302 115.15 45.15 36.63
CA ALA A 302 116.13 44.16 37.05
C ALA A 302 117.47 44.45 36.37
N GLU A 303 117.45 44.64 35.04
CA GLU A 303 118.60 44.98 34.20
C GLU A 303 119.30 46.28 34.67
N GLN A 304 118.54 47.34 34.98
CA GLN A 304 119.10 48.57 35.55
C GLN A 304 119.82 48.33 36.89
N ARG A 305 119.22 47.54 37.78
CA ARG A 305 119.86 47.17 39.06
C ARG A 305 120.99 46.14 38.90
N GLU A 306 121.04 45.43 37.78
CA GLU A 306 122.16 44.57 37.41
C GLU A 306 123.34 45.45 36.96
N GLN A 307 123.11 46.43 36.10
CA GLN A 307 124.11 47.44 35.69
C GLN A 307 124.62 48.29 36.88
N GLU A 308 123.74 48.69 37.81
CA GLU A 308 124.15 49.36 39.06
C GLU A 308 124.98 48.44 39.96
N LYS A 309 124.64 47.14 40.05
CA LYS A 309 125.45 46.16 40.78
C LYS A 309 126.77 45.89 40.10
N GLU A 310 126.82 45.80 38.77
CA GLU A 310 128.05 45.60 38.00
C GLU A 310 128.99 46.79 38.23
N GLN A 311 128.51 48.03 38.15
CA GLN A 311 129.31 49.22 38.50
C GLN A 311 129.78 49.21 39.97
N MET A 312 128.91 48.80 40.90
CA MET A 312 129.28 48.65 42.32
C MET A 312 130.22 47.47 42.58
N LEU A 313 130.17 46.41 41.77
CA LEU A 313 131.04 45.24 41.83
C LEU A 313 132.39 45.54 41.19
N GLU A 314 132.46 46.24 40.06
CA GLU A 314 133.70 46.76 39.48
C GLU A 314 134.40 47.71 40.47
N TYR A 315 133.65 48.57 41.16
CA TYR A 315 134.18 49.43 42.21
C TYR A 315 134.61 48.64 43.45
N MET A 316 133.83 47.65 43.90
CA MET A 316 134.22 46.75 44.98
C MET A 316 135.36 45.80 44.59
N GLU A 317 135.54 45.47 43.32
CA GLU A 317 136.61 44.60 42.79
C GLU A 317 137.90 45.40 42.59
N GLN A 318 137.82 46.69 42.26
CA GLN A 318 138.97 47.60 42.40
C GLN A 318 139.41 47.67 43.87
N LEU A 319 138.48 47.85 44.80
CA LEU A 319 138.76 47.95 46.23
C LEU A 319 139.13 46.60 46.87
N GLN A 320 138.62 45.47 46.35
CA GLN A 320 139.01 44.11 46.72
C GLN A 320 140.27 43.65 45.98
N GLU A 321 140.66 44.22 44.86
CA GLU A 321 142.02 44.06 44.36
C GLU A 321 142.98 44.82 45.29
N GLU A 322 142.61 46.00 45.79
CA GLU A 322 143.38 46.71 46.83
C GLU A 322 143.44 45.90 48.14
N ASP A 323 142.35 45.28 48.59
CA ASP A 323 142.32 44.46 49.82
C ASP A 323 142.77 42.99 49.64
N LEU A 324 142.75 42.38 48.45
CA LEU A 324 143.31 41.04 48.19
C LEU A 324 144.83 41.10 47.95
N LYS A 325 145.37 42.26 47.58
CA LYS A 325 146.78 42.61 47.81
C LYS A 325 147.13 42.61 49.32
N VAL A 326 146.14 42.53 50.23
CA VAL A 326 146.29 42.51 51.70
C VAL A 326 145.81 41.20 52.38
N THR A 327 144.79 40.46 51.89
CA THR A 327 143.99 39.54 52.75
C THR A 327 143.64 38.11 52.25
N GLY A 328 144.01 37.65 51.05
CA GLY A 328 143.38 36.44 50.45
C GLY A 328 143.64 35.05 51.08
N GLN A 329 142.85 34.61 52.11
CA GLN A 329 142.89 33.26 52.76
C GLN A 329 141.50 32.79 53.43
N THR A 330 140.85 31.62 53.08
CA THR A 330 139.79 30.70 53.81
C THR A 330 138.20 30.55 53.41
N ASP A 331 137.40 29.44 53.77
CA ASP A 331 136.28 28.62 53.00
C ASP A 331 134.76 28.20 53.56
N ASP A 332 133.86 27.31 52.91
CA ASP A 332 132.31 27.01 53.13
C ASP A 332 131.53 25.59 52.76
N ALA A 333 130.17 25.28 53.04
CA ALA A 333 129.24 24.02 52.75
C ALA A 333 127.63 24.05 53.13
N THR A 334 126.50 23.21 52.94
CA THR A 334 125.73 22.02 52.23
C THR A 334 124.16 21.87 52.71
N PHE A 335 123.05 21.01 52.52
CA PHE A 335 122.35 19.77 51.83
C PHE A 335 120.73 19.63 52.20
N HIS A 336 119.65 18.73 51.96
CA HIS A 336 119.09 17.44 51.28
C HIS A 336 117.45 17.15 51.33
N GLN A 337 116.73 16.00 50.92
CA GLN A 337 115.17 15.78 50.77
C GLN A 337 114.41 14.30 50.74
N GLN A 338 113.00 14.05 50.72
CA GLN A 338 112.21 12.69 50.61
C GLN A 338 110.59 12.51 50.24
N GLN A 339 109.79 11.36 50.51
CA GLN A 339 108.38 10.86 49.97
C GLN A 339 107.31 10.12 50.97
N GLN A 340 106.12 9.34 50.80
CA GLN A 340 105.10 8.64 49.84
C GLN A 340 103.63 8.24 50.51
N HIS A 341 102.52 7.37 50.26
CA HIS A 341 101.90 6.17 49.47
C HIS A 341 100.25 5.90 49.43
N GLN A 342 99.57 4.65 49.41
CA GLN A 342 98.09 4.20 48.98
C GLN A 342 97.27 3.03 49.82
N ASN A 343 96.08 2.27 49.62
CA ASN A 343 94.80 1.99 48.75
C ASN A 343 93.64 0.90 49.28
N PRO A 344 92.33 0.65 48.77
CA PRO A 344 91.13 -0.23 49.34
C PRO A 344 90.09 -1.18 48.46
N SER A 345 88.98 -1.92 48.97
CA SER A 345 87.89 -2.81 48.24
C SER A 345 86.54 -3.46 48.96
N GLY A 346 85.50 -4.20 48.33
CA GLY A 346 84.25 -4.98 48.92
C GLY A 346 83.02 -5.68 48.06
N LEU A 347 82.07 -6.61 48.56
CA LEU A 347 80.96 -7.44 47.80
C LEU A 347 79.72 -8.19 48.56
N TRP A 348 78.71 -8.95 47.91
CA TRP A 348 77.87 -10.22 48.31
C TRP A 348 76.44 -10.67 47.63
N ALA A 349 75.58 -11.65 48.14
CA ALA A 349 74.49 -12.53 47.45
C ALA A 349 73.21 -13.07 48.31
N PHE A 350 72.15 -13.99 48.09
CA PHE A 350 71.40 -14.89 47.08
C PHE A 350 70.08 -15.72 47.62
N ARG A 351 69.08 -16.35 46.86
CA ARG A 351 67.95 -17.36 47.31
C ARG A 351 67.06 -18.26 46.28
N VAL A 352 65.98 -19.05 46.68
CA VAL A 352 65.38 -20.36 46.04
C VAL A 352 63.85 -20.85 46.30
N SER A 353 63.13 -21.73 45.48
CA SER A 353 62.00 -22.76 45.83
C SER A 353 61.33 -23.70 44.69
N LEU A 354 60.27 -24.59 44.92
CA LEU A 354 59.90 -25.91 44.21
C LEU A 354 58.38 -26.44 44.07
N SER A 355 58.07 -27.56 43.30
CA SER A 355 56.90 -28.58 43.25
C SER A 355 55.55 -28.37 42.41
N TYR A 356 54.60 -29.30 41.97
CA TYR A 356 54.38 -30.81 41.82
C TYR A 356 53.35 -31.33 40.68
N LYS A 357 52.43 -32.37 40.82
CA LYS A 357 51.84 -33.26 39.71
C LYS A 357 50.47 -34.10 39.88
N ARG A 358 49.63 -34.31 38.80
CA ARG A 358 48.71 -35.47 38.34
C ARG A 358 47.21 -35.79 38.79
N GLY A 359 46.29 -36.20 37.84
CA GLY A 359 45.40 -37.43 37.91
C GLY A 359 43.82 -37.43 37.74
N ALA A 360 43.19 -38.29 36.87
CA ALA A 360 41.72 -38.64 36.69
C ALA A 360 41.52 -39.87 35.71
N GLY A 361 40.37 -40.51 35.31
CA GLY A 361 38.89 -40.57 35.66
C GLY A 361 37.97 -41.21 34.53
N ALA A 362 36.88 -42.01 34.77
CA ALA A 362 35.97 -42.66 33.74
C ALA A 362 34.58 -43.27 34.22
N GLN A 363 33.62 -43.71 33.33
CA GLN A 363 32.31 -44.42 33.61
C GLN A 363 31.56 -45.09 32.38
N GLY A 364 30.50 -45.94 32.56
CA GLY A 364 29.60 -46.55 31.50
C GLY A 364 28.50 -47.58 31.96
N SER A 365 27.53 -48.04 31.12
CA SER A 365 26.49 -49.12 31.41
C SER A 365 25.46 -49.44 30.26
N VAL A 366 25.04 -50.72 30.01
CA VAL A 366 23.70 -51.24 29.46
C VAL A 366 23.53 -52.78 29.76
N VAL A 367 22.29 -53.34 29.80
CA VAL A 367 21.89 -54.79 30.03
C VAL A 367 20.62 -55.19 29.18
N CYS A 368 20.25 -56.48 29.06
CA CYS A 368 19.11 -57.07 28.27
C CYS A 368 18.11 -57.92 29.16
N GLU A 369 17.17 -58.82 28.75
CA GLU A 369 16.74 -59.48 27.48
C GLU A 369 15.36 -60.26 27.59
N ALA A 370 14.94 -60.98 26.52
CA ALA A 370 14.05 -62.18 26.44
C ALA A 370 12.48 -62.15 26.27
N CYS A 371 11.97 -63.05 25.37
CA CYS A 371 10.63 -63.75 25.28
C CYS A 371 9.31 -63.05 24.80
N VAL A 372 8.19 -63.73 24.36
CA VAL A 372 7.95 -64.93 23.47
C VAL A 372 6.42 -65.19 23.13
N LEU A 373 6.09 -65.87 22.00
CA LEU A 373 4.79 -66.54 21.57
C LEU A 373 3.49 -65.66 21.42
N GLU A 374 2.25 -66.09 21.02
CA GLU A 374 1.55 -67.40 20.78
C GLU A 374 0.29 -67.30 19.82
N GLU A 375 -0.31 -68.43 19.34
CA GLU A 375 -1.57 -68.57 18.52
C GLU A 375 -2.39 -69.86 18.91
N PRO A 376 -3.56 -70.32 18.32
CA PRO A 376 -4.47 -69.83 17.23
C PRO A 376 -5.96 -69.50 17.67
N THR A 377 -7.15 -70.06 17.28
CA THR A 377 -7.70 -71.36 16.73
C THR A 377 -9.00 -71.19 15.84
N ARG A 378 -10.03 -72.07 15.90
CA ARG A 378 -11.28 -72.17 15.04
C ARG A 378 -12.44 -72.95 15.72
N GLU A 379 -13.70 -72.79 15.27
CA GLU A 379 -14.65 -73.85 14.73
C GLU A 379 -16.17 -73.43 14.67
N ALA A 380 -17.09 -74.30 14.19
CA ALA A 380 -18.51 -73.98 13.83
C ALA A 380 -19.56 -75.14 14.05
N PRO A 381 -20.90 -74.89 14.10
CA PRO A 381 -21.92 -75.83 14.63
C PRO A 381 -23.02 -76.40 13.65
N PRO A 382 -23.86 -77.39 14.08
CA PRO A 382 -24.87 -78.10 13.23
C PRO A 382 -26.38 -77.77 13.49
N PRO A 383 -27.37 -78.35 12.73
CA PRO A 383 -28.80 -77.99 12.75
C PRO A 383 -29.82 -79.14 13.17
N PRO A 384 -30.94 -79.48 12.47
CA PRO A 384 -32.33 -79.15 12.88
C PRO A 384 -33.33 -80.35 12.98
N PHE A 385 -34.61 -80.14 13.36
CA PHE A 385 -35.64 -81.21 13.37
C PHE A 385 -37.13 -80.78 13.27
N LEU A 386 -37.88 -81.44 12.34
CA LEU A 386 -39.35 -81.71 12.26
C LEU A 386 -40.39 -80.54 12.45
N ALA A 387 -41.68 -80.63 12.06
CA ALA A 387 -42.57 -81.80 11.85
C ALA A 387 -43.67 -81.60 10.76
N TRP A 388 -44.54 -82.61 10.58
CA TRP A 388 -45.64 -82.66 9.60
C TRP A 388 -47.04 -82.46 10.22
N ALA A 389 -48.04 -82.33 9.31
CA ALA A 389 -49.41 -82.86 9.36
C ALA A 389 -50.58 -81.90 9.67
N SER A 390 -51.51 -81.80 8.70
CA SER A 390 -52.90 -82.26 8.86
C SER A 390 -53.63 -82.23 7.51
N SER A 391 -54.31 -83.33 7.13
CA SER A 391 -54.98 -83.47 5.83
C SER A 391 -56.48 -83.76 6.03
N ALA A 392 -57.33 -82.73 6.05
CA ALA A 392 -58.78 -82.89 6.29
C ALA A 392 -59.68 -82.03 5.39
N GLU A 393 -59.33 -80.77 5.07
CA GLU A 393 -60.07 -79.98 4.04
C GLU A 393 -59.68 -80.36 2.60
N PHE A 394 -58.88 -81.41 2.45
CA PHE A 394 -58.10 -81.70 1.25
C PHE A 394 -58.96 -82.06 0.02
N ILE A 395 -60.17 -82.62 0.18
CA ILE A 395 -60.91 -83.22 -0.96
C ILE A 395 -61.61 -82.19 -1.86
N LEU A 396 -62.13 -81.08 -1.33
CA LEU A 396 -62.63 -79.96 -2.15
C LEU A 396 -61.52 -79.03 -2.64
N PHE A 397 -60.33 -79.12 -2.03
CA PHE A 397 -59.09 -78.50 -2.51
C PHE A 397 -58.41 -79.32 -3.64
N LEU A 398 -58.59 -80.65 -3.65
CA LEU A 398 -57.94 -81.60 -4.57
C LEU A 398 -58.39 -81.49 -6.03
N PHE A 399 -59.70 -81.29 -6.27
CA PHE A 399 -60.27 -81.23 -7.63
C PHE A 399 -61.22 -80.04 -7.84
N PRO A 400 -60.70 -78.80 -7.94
CA PRO A 400 -61.47 -77.69 -8.47
C PRO A 400 -61.82 -77.94 -9.95
N SER A 401 -62.94 -77.38 -10.42
CA SER A 401 -63.37 -77.49 -11.82
C SER A 401 -62.27 -77.03 -12.79
N PRO A 402 -62.07 -77.67 -13.96
CA PRO A 402 -61.03 -77.29 -14.93
C PRO A 402 -61.10 -75.84 -15.44
N ARG A 403 -62.23 -75.14 -15.25
CA ARG A 403 -62.32 -73.68 -15.47
C ARG A 403 -61.77 -72.90 -14.29
N ALA A 404 -62.19 -73.24 -13.06
CA ALA A 404 -61.71 -72.62 -11.83
C ALA A 404 -60.19 -72.79 -11.63
N GLN A 405 -59.63 -73.96 -11.96
CA GLN A 405 -58.18 -74.17 -11.95
C GLN A 405 -57.46 -73.23 -12.91
N ARG A 406 -57.96 -73.07 -14.15
CA ARG A 406 -57.36 -72.17 -15.15
C ARG A 406 -57.46 -70.71 -14.70
N GLU A 407 -58.61 -70.29 -14.19
CA GLU A 407 -58.77 -68.93 -13.63
C GLU A 407 -57.87 -68.66 -12.42
N GLN A 408 -57.63 -69.66 -11.56
CA GLN A 408 -56.69 -69.54 -10.44
C GLN A 408 -55.25 -69.42 -10.95
N ILE A 409 -54.84 -70.27 -11.89
CA ILE A 409 -53.50 -70.23 -12.52
C ILE A 409 -53.29 -68.91 -13.30
N GLU A 410 -54.32 -68.38 -13.96
CA GLU A 410 -54.24 -67.08 -14.65
C GLU A 410 -54.16 -65.91 -13.67
N LYS A 411 -54.93 -65.92 -12.57
CA LYS A 411 -54.83 -64.92 -11.49
C LYS A 411 -53.46 -64.98 -10.80
N GLU A 412 -52.96 -66.17 -10.51
CA GLU A 412 -51.63 -66.40 -9.93
C GLU A 412 -50.52 -65.92 -10.87
N ARG A 413 -50.55 -66.27 -12.16
CA ARG A 413 -49.60 -65.78 -13.16
C ARG A 413 -49.64 -64.27 -13.33
N LEU A 414 -50.82 -63.64 -13.34
CA LEU A 414 -50.96 -62.18 -13.39
C LEU A 414 -50.43 -61.52 -12.11
N GLU A 415 -50.52 -62.18 -10.95
CA GLU A 415 -49.87 -61.73 -9.73
C GLU A 415 -48.35 -61.94 -9.75
N GLU A 416 -47.85 -63.07 -10.28
CA GLU A 416 -46.43 -63.32 -10.45
C GLU A 416 -45.79 -62.34 -11.43
N GLU A 417 -46.49 -62.00 -12.52
CA GLU A 417 -46.08 -60.97 -13.47
C GLU A 417 -46.04 -59.58 -12.82
N LYS A 418 -47.04 -59.20 -12.01
CA LYS A 418 -47.01 -57.97 -11.20
C LYS A 418 -45.88 -57.98 -10.17
N LYS A 419 -45.61 -59.10 -9.52
CA LYS A 419 -44.49 -59.28 -8.58
C LYS A 419 -43.14 -59.23 -9.32
N ALA A 420 -43.04 -59.77 -10.53
CA ALA A 420 -41.84 -59.77 -11.36
C ALA A 420 -41.54 -58.38 -11.96
N THR A 421 -42.55 -57.70 -12.49
CA THR A 421 -42.44 -56.31 -12.98
C THR A 421 -42.13 -55.35 -11.84
N GLY A 422 -42.73 -55.52 -10.65
CA GLY A 422 -42.36 -54.77 -9.44
C GLY A 422 -40.90 -54.99 -9.02
N ARG A 423 -40.42 -56.24 -9.00
CA ARG A 423 -38.99 -56.57 -8.77
C ARG A 423 -38.07 -55.94 -9.81
N LEU A 424 -38.46 -55.94 -11.09
CA LEU A 424 -37.70 -55.34 -12.19
C LEU A 424 -37.66 -53.81 -12.08
N GLN A 425 -38.77 -53.16 -11.73
CA GLN A 425 -38.83 -51.71 -11.47
C GLN A 425 -37.91 -51.34 -10.30
N HIS A 426 -38.00 -52.06 -9.17
CA HIS A 426 -37.14 -51.83 -8.01
C HIS A 426 -35.64 -52.03 -8.35
N ALA A 427 -35.29 -53.09 -9.09
CA ALA A 427 -33.92 -53.33 -9.54
C ALA A 427 -33.40 -52.23 -10.49
N ASN A 428 -34.25 -51.71 -11.38
CA ASN A 428 -33.90 -50.61 -12.27
C ASN A 428 -33.77 -49.26 -11.54
N GLU A 429 -34.58 -49.04 -10.50
CA GLU A 429 -34.47 -47.88 -9.61
C GLU A 429 -33.18 -47.93 -8.77
N LEU A 430 -32.82 -49.08 -8.18
CA LEU A 430 -31.53 -49.26 -7.50
C LEU A 430 -30.36 -49.00 -8.48
N ARG A 431 -30.44 -49.50 -9.71
CA ARG A 431 -29.45 -49.19 -10.77
C ARG A 431 -29.39 -47.70 -11.13
N ARG A 432 -30.51 -46.96 -11.05
CA ARG A 432 -30.54 -45.50 -11.23
C ARG A 432 -29.83 -44.80 -10.07
N GLN A 433 -30.16 -45.15 -8.83
CA GLN A 433 -29.54 -44.58 -7.63
C GLN A 433 -28.03 -44.82 -7.57
N VAL A 434 -27.55 -46.01 -7.97
CA VAL A 434 -26.12 -46.30 -8.08
C VAL A 434 -25.43 -45.40 -9.10
N ARG A 435 -25.99 -45.24 -10.31
CA ARG A 435 -25.44 -44.32 -11.33
C ARG A 435 -25.41 -42.87 -10.85
N GLU A 436 -26.49 -42.39 -10.21
CA GLU A 436 -26.56 -41.02 -9.70
C GLU A 436 -25.60 -40.77 -8.54
N ASN A 437 -25.39 -41.74 -7.65
CA ASN A 437 -24.40 -41.63 -6.58
C ASN A 437 -22.96 -41.70 -7.11
N GLN A 438 -22.69 -42.51 -8.13
CA GLN A 438 -21.41 -42.50 -8.85
C GLN A 438 -21.17 -41.16 -9.56
N GLN A 439 -22.18 -40.60 -10.24
CA GLN A 439 -22.10 -39.30 -10.90
C GLN A 439 -21.85 -38.17 -9.89
N LYS A 440 -22.54 -38.17 -8.74
CA LYS A 440 -22.29 -37.22 -7.64
C LYS A 440 -20.88 -37.37 -7.07
N GLN A 441 -20.36 -38.60 -6.89
CA GLN A 441 -18.98 -38.81 -6.45
C GLN A 441 -17.95 -38.26 -7.47
N VAL A 442 -18.19 -38.45 -8.77
CA VAL A 442 -17.34 -37.87 -9.83
C VAL A 442 -17.42 -36.35 -9.83
N GLN A 443 -18.62 -35.75 -9.72
CA GLN A 443 -18.81 -34.31 -9.63
C GLN A 443 -18.13 -33.71 -8.39
N ASN A 444 -18.25 -34.33 -7.21
CA ASN A 444 -17.59 -33.88 -5.99
C ASN A 444 -16.05 -33.96 -6.09
N ARG A 445 -15.52 -34.97 -6.79
CA ARG A 445 -14.08 -35.06 -7.09
C ARG A 445 -13.63 -33.96 -8.07
N ILE A 446 -14.42 -33.68 -9.11
CA ILE A 446 -14.13 -32.59 -10.05
C ILE A 446 -14.13 -31.24 -9.31
N ALA A 447 -15.16 -30.96 -8.50
CA ALA A 447 -15.27 -29.74 -7.72
C ALA A 447 -14.07 -29.54 -6.77
N THR A 448 -13.65 -30.58 -6.02
CA THR A 448 -12.49 -30.48 -5.12
C THR A 448 -11.15 -30.33 -5.87
N PHE A 449 -11.00 -30.90 -7.07
CA PHE A 449 -9.85 -30.63 -7.93
C PHE A 449 -9.87 -29.20 -8.51
N GLU A 450 -11.03 -28.67 -8.87
CA GLU A 450 -11.20 -27.29 -9.35
C GLU A 450 -10.96 -26.26 -8.23
N GLU A 451 -11.44 -26.51 -7.02
CA GLU A 451 -11.11 -25.72 -5.82
C GLU A 451 -9.61 -25.74 -5.53
N GLY A 452 -8.99 -26.93 -5.52
CA GLY A 452 -7.55 -27.09 -5.34
C GLY A 452 -6.73 -26.38 -6.43
N ARG A 453 -7.23 -26.32 -7.67
CA ARG A 453 -6.64 -25.53 -8.75
C ARG A 453 -6.78 -24.03 -8.50
N ARG A 454 -7.99 -23.55 -8.14
CA ARG A 454 -8.26 -22.13 -7.87
C ARG A 454 -7.45 -21.60 -6.69
N LEU A 455 -7.28 -22.39 -5.63
CA LEU A 455 -6.41 -22.06 -4.49
C LEU A 455 -4.93 -21.93 -4.91
N LYS A 456 -4.44 -22.80 -5.81
CA LYS A 456 -3.07 -22.68 -6.36
C LYS A 456 -2.92 -21.44 -7.24
N GLU A 457 -3.88 -21.15 -8.12
CA GLU A 457 -3.87 -19.94 -8.95
C GLU A 457 -3.96 -18.65 -8.11
N GLU A 458 -4.69 -18.68 -6.98
CA GLU A 458 -4.74 -17.53 -6.07
C GLU A 458 -3.44 -17.37 -5.26
N ALA A 459 -2.89 -18.47 -4.72
CA ALA A 459 -1.60 -18.45 -4.02
C ALA A 459 -0.46 -17.97 -4.93
N GLN A 460 -0.45 -18.40 -6.20
CA GLN A 460 0.47 -17.91 -7.22
C GLN A 460 0.31 -16.40 -7.43
N LYS A 461 -0.91 -15.91 -7.67
CA LYS A 461 -1.18 -14.46 -7.85
C LYS A 461 -0.78 -13.62 -6.64
N ARG A 462 -0.98 -14.13 -5.42
CA ARG A 462 -0.51 -13.48 -4.18
C ARG A 462 1.02 -13.38 -4.16
N ARG A 463 1.72 -14.48 -4.48
CA ARG A 463 3.20 -14.49 -4.55
C ARG A 463 3.74 -13.56 -5.64
N GLU A 464 3.17 -13.60 -6.84
CA GLU A 464 3.52 -12.69 -7.94
C GLU A 464 3.31 -11.22 -7.53
N HIS A 465 2.21 -10.91 -6.85
CA HIS A 465 1.95 -9.56 -6.33
C HIS A 465 2.94 -9.13 -5.23
N ILE A 466 3.33 -10.04 -4.34
CA ILE A 466 4.37 -9.81 -3.33
C ILE A 466 5.72 -9.55 -4.00
N ASP A 467 6.10 -10.36 -4.98
CA ASP A 467 7.36 -10.21 -5.71
C ASP A 467 7.39 -8.93 -6.57
N ASP A 468 6.25 -8.48 -7.09
CA ASP A 468 6.08 -7.16 -7.71
C ASP A 468 6.30 -6.01 -6.73
N ILE A 469 5.78 -6.12 -5.50
CA ILE A 469 6.00 -5.12 -4.45
C ILE A 469 7.47 -5.14 -3.98
N LYS A 470 8.11 -6.31 -3.90
CA LYS A 470 9.55 -6.42 -3.60
C LYS A 470 10.39 -5.68 -4.63
N ARG A 471 10.15 -5.88 -5.93
CA ARG A 471 10.88 -5.17 -7.01
C ARG A 471 10.68 -3.65 -6.90
N LYS A 472 9.43 -3.19 -6.74
CA LYS A 472 9.13 -1.75 -6.54
C LYS A 472 9.84 -1.17 -5.30
N LYS A 473 9.88 -1.88 -4.17
CA LYS A 473 10.62 -1.44 -2.98
C LYS A 473 12.15 -1.36 -3.19
N LEU A 474 12.72 -2.17 -4.08
CA LEU A 474 14.14 -2.07 -4.47
C LEU A 474 14.39 -0.94 -5.48
N GLU A 475 13.44 -0.68 -6.40
CA GLU A 475 13.46 0.47 -7.30
C GLU A 475 13.35 1.79 -6.51
N GLU A 476 12.43 1.87 -5.54
CA GLU A 476 12.33 2.96 -4.56
C GLU A 476 13.64 3.13 -3.77
N LEU A 477 14.31 2.04 -3.40
CA LEU A 477 15.60 2.10 -2.70
C LEU A 477 16.67 2.77 -3.56
N ARG A 478 16.83 2.34 -4.83
CA ARG A 478 17.74 2.95 -5.81
C ARG A 478 17.40 4.43 -6.03
N ALA A 479 16.11 4.76 -6.14
CA ALA A 479 15.62 6.13 -6.31
C ALA A 479 15.94 7.08 -5.14
N THR A 480 16.26 6.57 -3.94
CA THR A 480 16.74 7.41 -2.83
C THR A 480 18.20 7.87 -2.96
N GLY A 481 18.90 7.53 -4.04
CA GLY A 481 20.30 7.95 -4.27
C GLY A 481 21.33 7.18 -3.44
N LEU A 482 20.96 6.00 -2.93
CA LEU A 482 21.88 5.11 -2.23
C LEU A 482 22.95 4.57 -3.19
N PRO A 483 24.23 4.43 -2.76
CA PRO A 483 25.25 3.79 -3.58
C PRO A 483 24.89 2.34 -3.93
N GLU A 484 24.94 2.00 -5.22
CA GLU A 484 24.41 0.73 -5.77
C GLU A 484 25.01 -0.54 -5.13
N LYS A 485 26.21 -0.45 -4.53
CA LYS A 485 26.80 -1.48 -3.64
C LYS A 485 25.76 -2.02 -2.63
N TYR A 486 25.03 -1.13 -1.95
CA TYR A 486 24.06 -1.51 -0.93
C TYR A 486 22.71 -1.95 -1.53
N CYS A 487 22.34 -1.44 -2.71
CA CYS A 487 21.16 -1.87 -3.45
C CYS A 487 21.31 -3.32 -3.94
N ILE A 488 22.46 -3.67 -4.52
CA ILE A 488 22.81 -5.03 -4.92
C ILE A 488 22.88 -5.97 -3.71
N GLU A 489 23.42 -5.51 -2.57
CA GLU A 489 23.45 -6.31 -1.34
C GLU A 489 22.04 -6.56 -0.78
N ALA A 490 21.15 -5.57 -0.83
CA ALA A 490 19.75 -5.70 -0.45
C ALA A 490 18.99 -6.68 -1.37
N GLU A 491 19.17 -6.54 -2.68
CA GLU A 491 18.56 -7.41 -3.71
C GLU A 491 19.02 -8.87 -3.57
N ARG A 492 20.32 -9.10 -3.32
CA ARG A 492 20.86 -10.43 -2.99
C ARG A 492 20.22 -11.00 -1.72
N LYS A 493 20.13 -10.23 -0.63
CA LYS A 493 19.51 -10.68 0.63
C LYS A 493 18.02 -11.00 0.46
N ALA A 494 17.29 -10.21 -0.32
CA ALA A 494 15.88 -10.46 -0.62
C ALA A 494 15.67 -11.78 -1.38
N ASN A 495 16.56 -12.08 -2.34
CA ASN A 495 16.51 -13.31 -3.14
C ASN A 495 16.97 -14.58 -2.41
N ILE A 496 17.55 -14.47 -1.21
CA ILE A 496 18.01 -15.60 -0.37
C ILE A 496 16.94 -16.07 0.62
N LEU A 497 15.97 -15.22 0.98
CA LEU A 497 14.89 -15.57 1.92
C LEU A 497 13.77 -16.53 1.42
N PRO A 498 13.50 -16.78 0.13
CA PRO A 498 12.27 -17.48 -0.30
C PRO A 498 12.37 -19.02 -0.20
N ALA A 499 12.96 -19.55 0.88
CA ALA A 499 13.27 -20.98 1.04
C ALA A 499 13.02 -21.58 2.44
N THR A 500 12.75 -20.78 3.48
CA THR A 500 12.64 -21.28 4.88
C THR A 500 11.28 -21.03 5.53
N SER A 501 10.20 -21.30 4.80
CA SER A 501 8.81 -21.28 5.30
C SER A 501 8.01 -22.50 4.82
N VAL A 502 8.61 -23.70 4.95
CA VAL A 502 7.92 -24.99 4.76
C VAL A 502 7.98 -25.76 6.08
N ASN A 503 6.86 -25.73 6.80
CA ASN A 503 6.49 -26.56 7.95
C ASN A 503 5.00 -26.90 7.79
#